data_AF-A0A4Q4XMG6-F1
#
_entry.id   AF-A0A4Q4XMG6-F1
#
_cell.length_a   1.000
_cell.length_b   1.000
_cell.length_c   1.000
_cell.angle_alpha   90.00
_cell.angle_beta   90.00
_cell.angle_gamma   90.00
#
_symmetry.space_group_name_H-M   'P 1'
#
loop_
_entity.id
_entity.type
_entity.pdbx_description
1 polymer ?
#
loop_
_entity_poly.entity_id
_entity_poly.type
_entity_poly.pdbx_seq_one_letter_code
_entity_poly.pdbx_strand_id
1 'polypeptide(L)'
;MPSRLSVIDIAARTLGCVMVWSNYWWITGPVEAAKTFGIPDVTTPREAQLGLGIGGRNAAAGLAVLALSLTGQRKAVGTLFACWTLVGFTDIGICLMPGNNHVSYHFLPTIALAAVALAHLLV
;
A
#
# COMPACT_ATOMS: atom_id res chain seq x y z
N MET A 1 -0.65 29.46 6.00
CA MET A 1 -0.95 29.70 4.57
C MET A 1 -1.58 28.43 4.03
N PRO A 2 -2.73 28.48 3.33
CA PRO A 2 -3.27 27.28 2.69
C PRO A 2 -2.29 26.86 1.60
N SER A 3 -1.59 25.75 1.82
CA SER A 3 -0.71 25.18 0.81
C SER A 3 -1.58 24.86 -0.41
N ARG A 4 -1.27 25.47 -1.56
CA ARG A 4 -1.92 25.09 -2.83
C ARG A 4 -1.83 23.56 -2.94
N LEU A 5 -2.99 22.92 -3.04
CA LEU A 5 -3.10 21.47 -3.19
C LEU A 5 -2.26 21.07 -4.40
N SER A 6 -1.14 20.39 -4.16
CA SER A 6 -0.26 19.96 -5.25
C SER A 6 -0.73 18.62 -5.79
N VAL A 7 -0.37 18.32 -7.04
CA VAL A 7 -0.63 17.01 -7.66
C VAL A 7 -0.04 15.87 -6.80
N ILE A 8 1.10 16.14 -6.16
CA ILE A 8 1.80 15.22 -5.27
C ILE A 8 0.97 14.94 -4.01
N ASP A 9 0.33 15.96 -3.41
CA ASP A 9 -0.56 15.78 -2.25
C ASP A 9 -1.82 14.98 -2.63
N ILE A 10 -2.37 15.21 -3.82
CA ILE A 10 -3.53 14.45 -4.34
C ILE A 10 -3.15 12.98 -4.49
N ALA A 11 -2.02 12.69 -5.14
CA ALA A 11 -1.53 11.33 -5.32
C ALA A 11 -1.31 10.61 -3.98
N ALA A 12 -0.71 11.27 -3.00
CA ALA A 12 -0.55 10.70 -1.65
C ALA A 12 -1.88 10.33 -1.02
N ARG A 13 -2.88 11.23 -1.09
CA ARG A 13 -4.20 10.99 -0.50
C ARG A 13 -4.94 9.87 -1.23
N THR A 14 -4.84 9.82 -2.55
CA THR A 14 -5.40 8.70 -3.34
C THR A 14 -4.79 7.37 -2.92
N LEU A 15 -3.45 7.29 -2.81
CA LEU A 15 -2.78 6.08 -2.32
C LEU A 15 -3.22 5.73 -0.89
N GLY A 16 -3.32 6.73 0.00
CA GLY A 16 -3.82 6.53 1.36
C GLY A 16 -5.24 5.95 1.39
N CYS A 17 -6.15 6.48 0.58
CA CYS A 17 -7.51 5.94 0.43
C CYS A 17 -7.52 4.51 -0.12
N VAL A 18 -6.69 4.20 -1.11
CA VAL A 18 -6.57 2.84 -1.67
C VAL A 18 -6.07 1.86 -0.60
N MET A 19 -5.11 2.26 0.23
CA MET A 19 -4.59 1.43 1.31
C MET A 19 -5.66 1.17 2.38
N VAL A 20 -6.48 2.17 2.74
CA VAL A 20 -7.63 2.00 3.63
C VAL A 20 -8.68 1.07 3.01
N TRP A 21 -9.00 1.27 1.72
CA TRP A 21 -9.94 0.43 0.99
C TRP A 21 -9.47 -1.03 0.92
N SER A 22 -8.17 -1.27 0.78
CA SER A 22 -7.63 -2.64 0.73
C SER A 22 -7.98 -3.46 1.98
N ASN A 23 -8.10 -2.82 3.14
CA ASN A 23 -8.53 -3.50 4.36
C ASN A 23 -9.97 -4.02 4.28
N TYR A 24 -10.88 -3.24 3.69
CA TYR A 24 -12.25 -3.69 3.47
C TYR A 24 -12.27 -4.96 2.62
N TRP A 25 -11.45 -5.01 1.56
CA TRP A 25 -11.34 -6.19 0.70
C TRP A 25 -10.77 -7.41 1.44
N TRP A 26 -9.73 -7.23 2.25
CA TRP A 26 -9.20 -8.31 3.10
C TRP A 26 -10.23 -8.83 4.11
N ILE A 27 -11.12 -7.98 4.62
CA ILE A 27 -12.17 -8.39 5.57
C ILE A 27 -13.29 -9.15 4.87
N THR A 28 -13.74 -8.70 3.69
CA THR A 28 -14.92 -9.25 3.02
C THR A 28 -14.62 -10.41 2.07
N GLY A 29 -13.40 -10.48 1.53
CA GLY A 29 -12.98 -11.50 0.58
C GLY A 29 -11.50 -11.89 0.74
N PRO A 30 -11.06 -12.40 1.91
CA PRO A 30 -9.65 -12.65 2.20
C PRO A 30 -9.00 -13.68 1.27
N VAL A 31 -9.74 -14.70 0.81
CA VAL A 31 -9.24 -15.70 -0.14
C VAL A 31 -9.02 -15.08 -1.52
N GLU A 32 -9.96 -14.25 -1.98
CA GLU A 32 -9.84 -13.56 -3.27
C GLU A 32 -8.70 -12.56 -3.25
N ALA A 33 -8.59 -11.78 -2.18
CA ALA A 33 -7.48 -10.86 -1.95
C ALA A 33 -6.14 -11.61 -2.00
N ALA A 34 -5.98 -12.71 -1.24
CA ALA A 34 -4.75 -13.51 -1.23
C ALA A 34 -4.35 -14.02 -2.62
N LYS A 35 -5.33 -14.50 -3.41
CA LYS A 35 -5.09 -14.94 -4.80
C LYS A 35 -4.67 -13.79 -5.70
N THR A 36 -5.31 -12.61 -5.58
CA THR A 36 -4.87 -11.42 -6.33
C THR A 36 -3.45 -11.01 -5.96
N PHE A 37 -3.07 -11.13 -4.69
CA PHE A 37 -1.72 -10.82 -4.24
C PHE A 37 -0.70 -11.94 -4.49
N GLY A 38 -1.09 -13.00 -5.19
CA GLY A 38 -0.18 -13.99 -5.76
C GLY A 38 0.06 -15.23 -4.90
N ILE A 39 -0.78 -15.51 -3.91
CA ILE A 39 -0.70 -16.69 -3.03
C ILE A 39 -1.68 -17.76 -3.55
N PRO A 40 -1.20 -18.82 -4.24
CA PRO A 40 -2.07 -19.73 -5.01
C PRO A 40 -2.87 -20.70 -4.15
N ASP A 41 -2.30 -21.11 -3.02
CA ASP A 41 -2.80 -22.25 -2.23
C ASP A 41 -3.69 -21.86 -1.04
N VAL A 42 -4.17 -20.62 -1.00
CA VAL A 42 -5.13 -20.20 0.03
C VAL A 42 -6.50 -20.73 -0.35
N THR A 43 -6.88 -21.85 0.26
CA THR A 43 -8.15 -22.54 -0.01
C THR A 43 -9.16 -22.37 1.12
N THR A 44 -8.70 -22.01 2.32
CA THR A 44 -9.55 -21.81 3.49
C THR A 44 -9.50 -20.38 4.05
N PRO A 45 -10.58 -19.89 4.68
CA PRO A 45 -10.57 -18.61 5.39
C PRO A 45 -9.51 -18.55 6.50
N ARG A 46 -9.16 -19.69 7.12
CA ARG A 46 -8.17 -19.79 8.19
C ARG A 46 -6.75 -19.51 7.68
N GLU A 47 -6.39 -20.05 6.52
CA GLU A 47 -5.12 -19.72 5.84
C GLU A 47 -5.07 -18.24 5.46
N ALA A 48 -6.23 -17.68 5.09
CA ALA A 48 -6.38 -16.28 4.71
C ALA A 48 -6.47 -15.30 5.89
N GLN A 49 -6.58 -15.76 7.15
CA GLN A 49 -6.70 -14.90 8.33
C GLN A 49 -5.44 -14.04 8.55
N LEU A 50 -4.26 -14.50 8.14
CA LEU A 50 -3.04 -13.69 8.12
C LEU A 50 -3.21 -12.44 7.22
N GLY A 51 -4.02 -12.55 6.17
CA GLY A 51 -4.40 -11.47 5.28
C GLY A 51 -5.18 -10.34 5.95
N LEU A 52 -5.95 -10.62 7.01
CA LEU A 52 -6.61 -9.58 7.80
C LEU A 52 -5.59 -8.67 8.49
N GLY A 53 -4.48 -9.24 8.95
CA GLY A 53 -3.35 -8.47 9.49
C GLY A 53 -2.72 -7.56 8.44
N ILE A 54 -2.58 -8.05 7.20
CA ILE A 54 -2.09 -7.25 6.06
C ILE A 54 -3.05 -6.10 5.76
N GLY A 55 -4.36 -6.37 5.70
CA GLY A 55 -5.39 -5.35 5.54
C GLY A 55 -5.30 -4.26 6.61
N GLY A 56 -5.24 -4.65 7.89
CA GLY A 56 -5.13 -3.71 9.00
C GLY A 56 -3.86 -2.86 8.93
N ARG A 57 -2.72 -3.48 8.59
CA ARG A 57 -1.43 -2.79 8.39
C ARG A 57 -1.53 -1.75 7.27
N ASN A 58 -2.13 -2.10 6.13
CA ASN A 58 -2.35 -1.18 5.02
C ASN A 58 -3.25 -0.02 5.43
N ALA A 59 -4.38 -0.28 6.09
CA ALA A 59 -5.28 0.78 6.54
C ALA A 59 -4.61 1.73 7.55
N ALA A 60 -3.82 1.21 8.49
CA ALA A 60 -3.08 2.02 9.44
C ALA A 60 -2.11 2.99 8.73
N ALA A 61 -1.34 2.48 7.76
CA ALA A 61 -0.45 3.32 6.98
C ALA A 61 -1.20 4.32 6.09
N GLY A 62 -2.32 3.91 5.48
CA GLY A 62 -3.18 4.81 4.70
C GLY A 62 -3.75 5.94 5.54
N LEU A 63 -4.23 5.66 6.75
CA LEU A 63 -4.70 6.67 7.71
C LEU A 63 -3.58 7.62 8.13
N ALA A 64 -2.38 7.09 8.40
CA ALA A 64 -1.22 7.92 8.73
C ALA A 64 -0.85 8.87 7.58
N VAL A 65 -0.84 8.39 6.34
CA VAL A 65 -0.63 9.23 5.13
C VAL A 65 -1.69 10.33 5.04
N LEU A 66 -2.97 9.99 5.20
CA LEU A 66 -4.06 10.96 5.13
C LEU A 66 -3.93 12.03 6.23
N ALA A 67 -3.67 11.62 7.47
CA ALA A 67 -3.50 12.54 8.59
C ALA A 67 -2.31 13.49 8.38
N LEU A 68 -1.15 12.95 8.01
CA LEU A 68 0.06 13.75 7.74
C LEU A 68 -0.12 14.67 6.53
N SER A 69 -0.77 14.20 5.46
CA SER A 69 -1.03 15.00 4.26
C SER A 69 -2.05 16.12 4.51
N LEU A 70 -3.08 15.89 5.32
CA LEU A 70 -4.08 16.91 5.66
C LEU A 70 -3.53 17.97 6.61
N THR A 71 -2.52 17.62 7.41
CA THR A 71 -1.81 18.56 8.31
C THR A 71 -0.59 19.22 7.66
N GLY A 72 -0.34 18.97 6.37
CA GLY A 72 0.74 19.61 5.60
C GLY A 72 2.14 19.04 5.87
N GLN A 73 2.25 17.89 6.54
CA GLN A 73 3.51 17.25 6.90
C GLN A 73 4.13 16.47 5.73
N ARG A 74 4.50 17.18 4.66
CA ARG A 74 4.95 16.57 3.39
C ARG A 74 6.17 15.66 3.55
N LYS A 75 7.21 16.10 4.27
CA LYS A 75 8.41 15.29 4.51
C LYS A 75 8.10 14.00 5.29
N ALA A 76 7.14 14.04 6.22
CA ALA A 76 6.72 12.87 6.95
C ALA A 76 5.97 11.87 6.05
N VAL A 77 5.09 12.35 5.17
CA VAL A 77 4.45 11.52 4.13
C VAL A 77 5.50 10.87 3.23
N GLY A 78 6.47 11.66 2.75
CA GLY A 78 7.56 11.16 1.92
C GLY A 78 8.40 10.07 2.61
N THR A 79 8.73 10.29 3.89
CA THR A 79 9.48 9.31 4.70
C THR A 79 8.67 8.02 4.90
N LEU A 80 7.39 8.15 5.24
CA LEU A 80 6.51 7.00 5.42
C LEU A 80 6.43 6.18 4.12
N PHE A 81 6.20 6.82 2.97
CA PHE A 81 6.18 6.10 1.69
C PHE A 81 7.54 5.49 1.34
N ALA A 82 8.66 6.18 1.57
CA ALA A 82 9.98 5.60 1.32
C ALA A 82 10.20 4.30 2.14
N CYS A 83 9.81 4.31 3.41
CA CYS A 83 9.83 3.10 4.24
C CYS A 83 8.85 2.04 3.73
N TRP A 84 7.66 2.45 3.28
CA TRP A 84 6.63 1.55 2.81
C TRP A 84 6.97 0.89 1.46
N THR A 85 7.84 1.49 0.64
CA THR A 85 8.37 0.87 -0.57
C THR A 85 9.06 -0.47 -0.28
N LEU A 86 9.67 -0.64 0.90
CA LEU A 86 10.26 -1.92 1.33
C LEU A 86 9.23 -3.05 1.41
N VAL A 87 7.98 -2.72 1.76
CA VAL A 87 6.87 -3.69 1.75
C VAL A 87 6.61 -4.15 0.33
N GLY A 88 6.49 -3.21 -0.61
CA GLY A 88 6.28 -3.52 -2.02
C GLY A 88 7.39 -4.38 -2.63
N PHE A 89 8.65 -4.11 -2.30
CA PHE A 89 9.76 -4.99 -2.72
C PHE A 89 9.70 -6.39 -2.10
N THR A 90 9.26 -6.50 -0.84
CA THR A 90 9.06 -7.80 -0.20
C THR A 90 7.95 -8.58 -0.89
N ASP A 91 6.83 -7.93 -1.21
CA ASP A 91 5.70 -8.56 -1.89
C ASP A 91 6.07 -9.01 -3.32
N ILE A 92 6.84 -8.20 -4.06
CA ILE A 92 7.43 -8.60 -5.34
C ILE A 92 8.31 -9.84 -5.17
N GLY A 93 9.17 -9.87 -4.14
CA GLY A 93 10.03 -11.01 -3.83
C GLY A 93 9.23 -12.29 -3.56
N ILE A 94 8.11 -12.19 -2.82
CA ILE A 94 7.19 -13.31 -2.58
C ILE A 94 6.58 -13.78 -3.91
N CYS A 95 6.11 -12.87 -4.75
CA CYS A 95 5.53 -13.22 -6.06
C CYS A 95 6.52 -13.88 -7.03
N LEU A 96 7.83 -13.70 -6.82
CA LEU A 96 8.88 -14.34 -7.61
C LEU A 96 9.27 -15.74 -7.09
N MET A 97 8.75 -16.17 -5.93
CA MET A 97 9.00 -17.52 -5.41
C MET A 97 8.28 -18.59 -6.27
N PRO A 98 8.83 -19.81 -6.37
CA PRO A 98 8.20 -20.89 -7.13
C PRO A 98 6.75 -21.15 -6.69
N GLY A 99 5.84 -21.21 -7.67
CA GLY A 99 4.40 -21.40 -7.42
C GLY A 99 3.59 -20.10 -7.37
N ASN A 100 4.21 -18.97 -7.02
CA ASN A 100 3.52 -17.68 -6.92
C ASN A 100 3.44 -16.95 -8.27
N ASN A 101 2.56 -15.95 -8.35
CA ASN A 101 2.31 -15.18 -9.58
C ASN A 101 1.96 -13.70 -9.27
N HIS A 102 1.47 -12.96 -10.28
CA HIS A 102 0.94 -11.60 -10.13
C HIS A 102 1.95 -10.50 -9.71
N VAL A 103 3.23 -10.62 -10.08
CA VAL A 103 4.26 -9.57 -9.84
C VAL A 103 3.81 -8.17 -10.29
N SER A 104 3.06 -8.07 -11.39
CA SER A 104 2.55 -6.79 -11.92
C SER A 104 1.62 -6.05 -10.95
N TYR A 105 0.90 -6.77 -10.08
CA TYR A 105 0.02 -6.18 -9.06
C TYR A 105 0.81 -5.47 -7.96
N HIS A 106 2.09 -5.79 -7.78
CA HIS A 106 2.95 -5.17 -6.77
C HIS A 106 3.97 -4.21 -7.39
N PHE A 107 4.49 -4.53 -8.57
CA PHE A 107 5.53 -3.73 -9.22
C PHE A 107 5.08 -2.30 -9.50
N LEU A 108 3.97 -2.10 -10.21
CA LEU A 108 3.51 -0.75 -10.58
C LEU A 108 3.15 0.10 -9.35
N PRO A 109 2.39 -0.41 -8.35
CA PRO A 109 2.13 0.34 -7.12
C PRO A 109 3.40 0.67 -6.33
N THR A 110 4.38 -0.24 -6.29
CA THR A 110 5.66 -0.01 -5.60
C THR A 110 6.43 1.15 -6.22
N ILE A 111 6.52 1.19 -7.55
CA ILE A 111 7.17 2.29 -8.27
C ILE A 111 6.41 3.61 -8.09
N ALA A 112 5.08 3.59 -8.18
CA ALA A 112 4.26 4.77 -7.95
C ALA A 112 4.49 5.34 -6.54
N LEU A 113 4.53 4.47 -5.55
CA LEU A 113 4.73 4.85 -4.15
C LEU A 113 6.15 5.40 -3.91
N ALA A 114 7.18 4.81 -4.52
CA ALA A 114 8.55 5.32 -4.48
C ALA A 114 8.68 6.71 -5.15
N ALA A 115 8.01 6.91 -6.30
CA ALA A 115 8.02 8.20 -6.99
C ALA A 115 7.33 9.30 -6.15
N VAL A 116 6.18 8.99 -5.54
CA VAL A 116 5.49 9.92 -4.64
C VAL A 116 6.31 10.20 -3.39
N ALA A 117 7.01 9.21 -2.84
CA ALA A 117 7.94 9.39 -1.73
C ALA A 117 9.03 10.40 -2.07
N LEU A 118 9.75 10.19 -3.17
CA LEU A 118 10.81 11.07 -3.63
C LEU A 118 10.29 12.49 -3.89
N ALA A 119 9.15 12.63 -4.54
CA ALA A 119 8.55 13.94 -4.81
C ALA A 119 8.23 14.72 -3.53
N HIS A 120 7.73 14.07 -2.48
CA HIS A 120 7.52 14.72 -1.17
C HIS A 120 8.82 15.06 -0.45
N LEU A 121 9.88 14.28 -0.65
CA LEU A 121 11.18 14.51 -0.02
C LEU A 121 11.99 15.61 -0.70
N LEU A 122 11.71 15.93 -1.97
CA LEU A 122 12.40 16.98 -2.72
C LEU A 122 11.74 18.37 -2.64
N VAL A 123 10.46 18.45 -2.27
CA VAL A 123 9.68 19.70 -2.08
C VAL A 123 9.63 20.10 -0.61
#